data_AF-A0A0S7EQR0-F1
#
_entry.id   AF-A0A0S7EQR0-F1
#
_cell.length_a   1.000
_cell.length_b   1.000
_cell.length_c   1.000
_cell.angle_alpha   90.00
_cell.angle_beta   90.00
_cell.angle_gamma   90.00
#
_symmetry.space_group_name_H-M   'P 1'
#
loop_
_entity.id
_entity.type
_entity.pdbx_description
1 polymer ?
#
loop_
_entity_poly.entity_id
_entity_poly.type
_entity_poly.pdbx_seq_one_letter_code
_entity_poly.pdbx_strand_id
1 'polypeptide(L)'
;TAPELLRQIGLPCNGTPKGDIFSFAIIMWELMYNSKGGPYQDINLDPKDIIMQLRTPFQGEPLRPMLCDQLCDEKVNALLKACWSENPDHRPPFGSIRRRLKDISPESHANILDNMVDKLEKYANHLEEVVEERTNQLTAEKARADKLLSSMLPKY
;
A
#
# COMPACT_ATOMS: atom_id res chain seq x y z
N THR A 1 -0.29 -6.09 -5.81
CA THR A 1 0.30 -7.42 -6.09
C THR A 1 1.30 -7.31 -7.22
N ALA A 2 2.31 -8.18 -7.27
CA ALA A 2 3.38 -8.12 -8.26
C ALA A 2 2.95 -8.67 -9.64
N PRO A 3 3.45 -8.12 -10.77
CA PRO A 3 3.05 -8.51 -12.13
C PRO A 3 3.15 -10.00 -12.43
N GLU A 4 4.21 -10.67 -11.99
CA GLU A 4 4.44 -12.09 -12.21
C GLU A 4 3.39 -12.97 -11.53
N LEU A 5 2.91 -12.54 -10.36
CA LEU A 5 1.86 -13.24 -9.60
C LEU A 5 0.51 -13.11 -10.31
N LEU A 6 0.26 -11.99 -11.00
CA LEU A 6 -0.94 -11.83 -11.84
C LEU A 6 -0.93 -12.72 -13.09
N ARG A 7 0.25 -13.13 -13.55
CA ARG A 7 0.43 -13.96 -14.75
C ARG A 7 0.36 -15.46 -14.47
N GLN A 8 0.75 -15.89 -13.28
CA GLN A 8 0.77 -17.30 -12.91
C GLN A 8 -0.65 -17.89 -12.76
N ILE A 9 -0.84 -19.08 -13.33
CA ILE A 9 -2.04 -19.90 -13.12
C ILE A 9 -1.76 -20.77 -11.89
N GLY A 10 -2.49 -20.54 -10.80
CA GLY A 10 -2.30 -21.25 -9.53
C GLY A 10 -1.30 -20.54 -8.60
N LEU A 11 -1.74 -19.41 -8.03
CA LEU A 11 -0.96 -18.63 -7.08
C LEU A 11 -0.46 -19.56 -5.95
N PRO A 12 0.85 -19.61 -5.63
CA PRO A 12 1.24 -20.13 -4.34
C PRO A 12 0.53 -19.30 -3.27
N CYS A 13 -0.24 -19.94 -2.39
CA CYS A 13 -1.02 -19.27 -1.35
C CYS A 13 -0.20 -18.30 -0.49
N ASN A 14 1.13 -18.45 -0.50
CA ASN A 14 2.08 -17.79 0.39
C ASN A 14 2.88 -16.67 -0.30
N GLY A 15 2.56 -16.27 -1.54
CA GLY A 15 3.32 -15.25 -2.26
C GLY A 15 4.75 -15.67 -2.59
N THR A 16 5.63 -14.70 -2.89
CA THR A 16 7.05 -14.95 -3.13
C THR A 16 7.92 -13.84 -2.53
N PRO A 17 9.17 -14.13 -2.12
CA PRO A 17 10.07 -13.10 -1.61
C PRO A 17 10.30 -11.95 -2.60
N LYS A 18 10.28 -12.24 -3.91
CA LYS A 18 10.40 -11.23 -4.96
C LYS A 18 9.12 -10.38 -5.09
N GLY A 19 7.95 -10.96 -4.86
CA GLY A 19 6.68 -10.25 -4.77
C GLY A 19 6.61 -9.32 -3.56
N ASP A 20 7.22 -9.72 -2.44
CA ASP A 20 7.33 -8.87 -1.25
C ASP A 20 8.22 -7.64 -1.51
N ILE A 21 9.34 -7.82 -2.23
CA ILE A 21 10.21 -6.70 -2.63
C ILE A 21 9.47 -5.71 -3.55
N PHE A 22 8.62 -6.20 -4.46
CA PHE A 22 7.77 -5.34 -5.27
C PHE A 22 6.77 -4.57 -4.40
N SER A 23 6.08 -5.26 -3.50
CA SER A 23 5.08 -4.66 -2.61
C SER A 23 5.71 -3.61 -1.70
N PHE A 24 6.91 -3.88 -1.19
CA PHE A 24 7.71 -2.93 -0.44
C PHE A 24 7.95 -1.63 -1.21
N ALA A 25 8.30 -1.70 -2.50
CA ALA A 25 8.53 -0.51 -3.31
C ALA A 25 7.26 0.34 -3.48
N ILE A 26 6.11 -0.30 -3.71
CA ILE A 26 4.83 0.39 -3.86
C ILE A 26 4.41 1.07 -2.55
N ILE A 27 4.57 0.38 -1.41
CA ILE A 27 4.27 0.94 -0.09
C ILE A 27 5.22 2.09 0.25
N MET A 28 6.52 1.93 0.00
CA MET A 28 7.49 3.00 0.22
C MET A 28 7.17 4.24 -0.61
N TRP A 29 6.78 4.04 -1.88
CA TRP A 29 6.31 5.13 -2.73
C TRP A 29 5.09 5.84 -2.11
N GLU A 30 4.08 5.08 -1.69
CA GLU A 30 2.86 5.65 -1.08
C GLU A 30 3.18 6.49 0.15
N LEU A 31 4.07 6.00 1.02
CA LEU A 31 4.49 6.69 2.23
C LEU A 31 5.26 7.99 1.94
N MET A 32 6.15 7.97 0.96
CA MET A 32 7.03 9.09 0.65
C MET A 32 6.32 10.21 -0.10
N TYR A 33 5.45 9.84 -1.03
CA TYR A 33 4.76 10.79 -1.91
C TYR A 33 3.47 11.34 -1.28
N ASN A 34 3.11 10.88 -0.07
CA ASN A 34 2.00 11.37 0.75
C ASN A 34 0.72 11.62 -0.08
N SER A 35 0.47 10.71 -1.03
CA SER A 35 -0.63 10.86 -1.96
C SER A 35 -1.94 10.65 -1.18
N LYS A 36 -2.91 11.55 -1.36
CA LYS A 36 -4.24 11.40 -0.75
C LYS A 36 -5.04 10.22 -1.33
N GLY A 37 -4.47 9.47 -2.26
CA GLY A 37 -4.91 8.12 -2.54
C GLY A 37 -3.88 7.31 -3.33
N GLY A 38 -4.36 6.20 -3.90
CA GLY A 38 -3.52 5.06 -4.22
C GLY A 38 -2.48 5.30 -5.32
N PRO A 39 -1.53 4.35 -5.48
CA PRO A 39 -0.39 4.44 -6.40
C PRO A 39 -0.71 4.67 -7.88
N TYR A 40 -1.96 4.45 -8.26
CA TYR A 40 -2.44 4.61 -9.63
C TYR A 40 -3.67 5.53 -9.70
N GLN A 41 -3.93 6.35 -8.69
CA GLN A 41 -5.12 7.21 -8.67
C GLN A 41 -5.11 8.25 -9.79
N ASP A 42 -3.94 8.78 -10.15
CA ASP A 42 -3.80 9.77 -11.22
C ASP A 42 -3.97 9.15 -12.62
N ILE A 43 -3.99 7.83 -12.69
CA ILE A 43 -4.21 7.09 -13.94
C ILE A 43 -5.72 6.92 -14.07
N ASN A 44 -6.32 7.65 -15.01
CA ASN A 44 -7.75 7.67 -15.28
C ASN A 44 -8.22 6.36 -15.96
N LEU A 45 -8.01 5.23 -15.29
CA LEU A 45 -8.35 3.88 -15.71
C LEU A 45 -9.16 3.18 -14.63
N ASP A 46 -10.07 2.31 -15.04
CA ASP A 46 -10.80 1.47 -14.11
C ASP A 46 -9.86 0.46 -13.41
N PRO A 47 -10.17 0.02 -12.18
CA PRO A 47 -9.34 -0.95 -11.45
C PRO A 47 -9.04 -2.22 -12.24
N LYS A 48 -9.98 -2.68 -13.08
CA LYS A 48 -9.78 -3.86 -13.94
C LYS A 48 -8.74 -3.61 -15.02
N ASP A 49 -8.72 -2.42 -15.60
CA ASP A 49 -7.76 -2.04 -16.64
C ASP A 49 -6.37 -1.81 -16.05
N ILE A 50 -6.29 -1.25 -14.84
CA ILE A 50 -5.04 -1.15 -14.07
C ILE A 50 -4.46 -2.56 -13.85
N ILE A 51 -5.28 -3.51 -13.38
CA ILE A 51 -4.84 -4.91 -13.18
C ILE A 51 -4.41 -5.52 -14.52
N MET A 52 -5.14 -5.27 -15.60
CA MET A 52 -4.80 -5.78 -16.93
C MET A 52 -3.47 -5.23 -17.43
N GLN A 53 -3.19 -3.94 -17.26
CA GLN A 53 -1.92 -3.33 -17.66
C GLN A 53 -0.74 -3.75 -16.77
N LEU A 54 -0.98 -3.94 -15.47
CA LEU A 54 0.02 -4.52 -14.57
C LEU A 54 0.34 -5.97 -14.97
N ARG A 55 -0.67 -6.74 -15.39
CA ARG A 55 -0.48 -8.10 -15.89
C ARG A 55 0.20 -8.11 -17.25
N THR A 56 -0.18 -7.24 -18.17
CA THR A 56 0.33 -7.21 -19.54
C THR A 56 0.65 -5.75 -19.91
N PRO A 57 1.94 -5.36 -19.92
CA PRO A 57 2.37 -4.01 -20.23
C PRO A 57 1.81 -3.52 -21.56
N PHE A 58 1.25 -2.30 -21.57
CA PHE A 58 0.81 -1.67 -22.80
C PHE A 58 2.03 -1.16 -23.56
N GLN A 59 2.16 -1.54 -24.84
CA GLN A 59 3.31 -1.18 -25.69
C GLN A 59 4.69 -1.58 -25.11
N GLY A 60 4.73 -2.54 -24.19
CA GLY A 60 5.97 -2.96 -23.52
C GLY A 60 6.36 -2.08 -22.34
N GLU A 61 5.63 -1.01 -22.04
CA GLU A 61 5.88 -0.15 -20.88
C GLU A 61 5.11 -0.64 -19.65
N PRO A 62 5.83 -1.02 -18.58
CA PRO A 62 5.18 -1.50 -17.36
C PRO A 62 4.53 -0.34 -16.61
N LEU A 63 3.27 -0.49 -16.23
CA LEU A 63 2.56 0.51 -15.42
C LEU A 63 3.22 0.62 -14.04
N ARG A 64 3.71 1.82 -13.68
CA ARG A 64 4.37 2.10 -12.39
C ARG A 64 3.93 3.46 -11.83
N PRO A 65 3.97 3.64 -10.50
CA PRO A 65 3.69 4.93 -9.89
C PRO A 65 4.69 6.00 -10.37
N MET A 66 4.22 7.24 -10.54
CA MET A 66 5.08 8.33 -11.00
C MET A 66 6.11 8.70 -9.94
N LEU A 67 7.36 8.89 -10.35
CA LEU A 67 8.42 9.38 -9.49
C LEU A 67 8.69 10.86 -9.78
N CYS A 68 8.98 11.62 -8.73
CA CYS A 68 9.31 13.04 -8.82
C CYS A 68 10.63 13.29 -8.10
N ASP A 69 11.65 13.71 -8.85
CA ASP A 69 13.00 13.98 -8.32
C ASP A 69 13.05 15.22 -7.42
N GLN A 70 11.98 16.01 -7.37
CA GLN A 70 11.85 17.14 -6.44
C GLN A 70 11.37 16.71 -5.05
N LEU A 71 10.68 15.56 -4.95
CA LEU A 71 10.10 15.06 -3.69
C LEU A 71 11.04 14.13 -2.95
N CYS A 72 11.98 13.47 -3.65
CA CYS A 72 12.95 12.59 -3.00
C CYS A 72 14.29 12.54 -3.73
N ASP A 73 15.33 12.19 -2.98
CA ASP A 73 16.68 11.88 -3.49
C ASP A 73 16.62 10.86 -4.63
N GLU A 74 17.31 11.17 -5.72
CA GLU A 74 17.45 10.34 -6.92
C GLU A 74 17.87 8.90 -6.59
N LYS A 75 18.70 8.70 -5.56
CA LYS A 75 19.13 7.37 -5.13
C LYS A 75 17.96 6.54 -4.56
N VAL A 76 17.00 7.17 -3.89
CA VAL A 76 15.81 6.48 -3.40
C VAL A 76 14.90 6.15 -4.58
N ASN A 77 14.70 7.08 -5.51
CA ASN A 77 13.95 6.83 -6.74
C ASN A 77 14.56 5.66 -7.54
N ALA A 78 15.89 5.61 -7.64
CA ALA A 78 16.61 4.50 -8.28
C ALA A 78 16.43 3.17 -7.53
N LEU A 79 16.40 3.20 -6.19
CA LEU A 79 16.14 2.01 -5.39
C LEU A 79 14.71 1.50 -5.59
N LEU A 80 13.70 2.39 -5.58
CA LEU A 80 12.31 2.04 -5.87
C LEU A 80 12.20 1.40 -7.27
N LYS A 81 12.84 2.02 -8.28
CA LYS A 81 12.92 1.48 -9.65
C LYS A 81 13.46 0.06 -9.70
N ALA A 82 14.52 -0.24 -8.93
CA ALA A 82 15.08 -1.58 -8.85
C ALA A 82 14.13 -2.57 -8.15
N CYS A 83 13.48 -2.16 -7.06
CA CYS A 83 12.61 -3.01 -6.26
C CYS A 83 11.31 -3.39 -6.98
N TRP A 84 10.72 -2.49 -7.79
CA TRP A 84 9.53 -2.79 -8.59
C TRP A 84 9.82 -3.21 -10.04
N SER A 85 11.03 -3.70 -10.32
CA SER A 85 11.41 -4.19 -11.65
C SER A 85 10.39 -5.20 -12.18
N GLU A 86 10.11 -5.12 -13.49
CA GLU A 86 9.23 -6.04 -14.19
C GLU A 86 9.75 -7.48 -14.14
N ASN A 87 11.06 -7.66 -14.31
CA ASN A 87 11.72 -8.94 -14.06
C ASN A 87 11.97 -9.13 -12.54
N PRO A 88 11.40 -10.16 -11.88
CA PRO A 88 11.63 -10.47 -10.48
C PRO A 88 13.09 -10.73 -10.12
N ASP A 89 13.88 -11.28 -11.04
CA ASP A 89 15.28 -11.62 -10.79
C ASP A 89 16.17 -10.38 -10.64
N HIS A 90 15.81 -9.28 -11.33
CA HIS A 90 16.51 -8.00 -11.21
C HIS A 90 16.23 -7.29 -9.88
N ARG A 91 15.22 -7.72 -9.12
CA ARG A 91 14.88 -7.08 -7.84
C ARG A 91 15.95 -7.42 -6.79
N PRO A 92 16.53 -6.41 -6.11
CA PRO A 92 17.57 -6.64 -5.12
C PRO A 92 17.01 -7.36 -3.88
N PRO A 93 17.80 -8.21 -3.20
CA PRO A 93 17.37 -8.82 -1.94
C PRO A 93 17.29 -7.77 -0.83
N PHE A 94 16.43 -8.00 0.17
CA PHE A 94 16.24 -7.07 1.30
C PHE A 94 17.52 -6.66 2.02
N GLY A 95 18.50 -7.57 2.14
CA GLY A 95 19.80 -7.22 2.71
C GLY A 95 20.52 -6.10 1.95
N SER A 96 20.47 -6.13 0.61
CA SER A 96 21.02 -5.09 -0.26
C SER A 96 20.19 -3.81 -0.21
N ILE A 97 18.86 -3.92 -0.15
CA ILE A 97 17.95 -2.77 0.01
C ILE A 97 18.28 -2.02 1.30
N ARG A 98 18.36 -2.74 2.41
CA ARG A 98 18.71 -2.17 3.72
C ARG A 98 20.07 -1.48 3.72
N ARG A 99 21.07 -2.08 3.07
CA ARG A 99 22.41 -1.45 2.94
C ARG A 99 22.35 -0.16 2.13
N ARG A 100 21.69 -0.18 0.96
CA ARG A 100 21.54 1.01 0.12
C ARG A 100 20.78 2.13 0.83
N LEU A 101 19.71 1.81 1.55
CA LEU A 101 18.99 2.81 2.36
C LEU A 101 19.90 3.44 3.42
N LYS A 102 20.81 2.66 4.01
CA LYS A 102 21.83 3.19 4.93
C LYS A 102 22.83 4.11 4.26
N ASP A 103 23.30 3.72 3.09
CA ASP A 103 24.28 4.51 2.33
C ASP A 103 23.67 5.83 1.80
N ILE A 104 22.36 5.84 1.54
CA ILE A 104 21.63 7.03 1.09
C ILE A 104 21.44 8.04 2.23
N SER A 105 21.33 7.58 3.47
CA SER A 105 21.05 8.43 4.63
C SER A 105 21.89 8.05 5.86
N PRO A 106 23.22 8.31 5.83
CA PRO A 106 24.12 7.92 6.92
C PRO A 106 23.86 8.66 8.25
N GLU A 107 23.31 9.88 8.20
CA GLU A 107 23.04 10.72 9.39
C GLU A 107 21.53 10.96 9.64
N SER A 108 20.66 10.65 8.68
CA SER A 108 19.22 11.01 8.70
C SER A 108 18.28 9.81 8.79
N HIS A 109 18.76 8.65 9.26
CA HIS A 109 17.90 7.52 9.59
C HIS A 109 16.82 7.84 10.60
N ALA A 110 17.14 8.68 11.60
CA ALA A 110 16.16 9.24 12.51
C ALA A 110 15.09 10.01 11.70
N ASN A 111 15.47 11.03 10.95
CA ASN A 111 14.45 11.87 10.30
C ASN A 111 13.60 11.17 9.23
N ILE A 112 14.10 10.21 8.45
CA ILE A 112 13.25 9.55 7.43
C ILE A 112 12.44 8.42 8.04
N LEU A 113 13.04 7.54 8.86
CA LEU A 113 12.32 6.42 9.47
C LEU A 113 11.45 6.88 10.64
N ASP A 114 11.85 7.87 11.44
CA ASP A 114 11.00 8.44 12.51
C ASP A 114 9.81 9.18 11.91
N ASN A 115 9.99 9.95 10.82
CA ASN A 115 8.84 10.50 10.09
C ASN A 115 7.91 9.40 9.56
N MET A 116 8.44 8.20 9.23
CA MET A 116 7.63 7.06 8.81
C MET A 116 6.92 6.40 9.99
N VAL A 117 7.57 6.25 11.15
CA VAL A 117 6.97 5.71 12.38
C VAL A 117 5.87 6.65 12.87
N ASP A 118 6.12 7.94 12.92
CA ASP A 118 5.13 8.98 13.25
C ASP A 118 3.89 8.92 12.33
N LYS A 119 4.10 8.62 11.05
CA LYS A 119 3.00 8.47 10.08
C LYS A 119 2.21 7.20 10.34
N LEU A 120 2.87 6.06 10.56
CA LEU A 120 2.21 4.79 10.87
C LEU A 120 1.39 4.88 12.16
N GLU A 121 1.92 5.55 13.18
CA GLU A 121 1.22 5.79 14.44
C GLU A 121 -0.03 6.65 14.24
N LYS A 122 0.05 7.73 13.44
CA LYS A 122 -1.12 8.55 13.10
C LYS A 122 -2.19 7.78 12.34
N TYR A 123 -1.80 6.92 11.40
CA TYR A 123 -2.76 6.07 10.69
C TYR A 123 -3.43 5.05 11.63
N ALA A 124 -2.67 4.43 12.53
CA ALA A 124 -3.21 3.51 13.53
C ALA A 124 -4.23 4.21 14.44
N ASN A 125 -3.88 5.39 14.95
CA ASN A 125 -4.77 6.18 15.81
C ASN A 125 -6.05 6.62 15.08
N HIS A 126 -5.94 7.05 13.82
CA HIS A 126 -7.12 7.41 13.03
C HIS A 126 -8.01 6.19 12.73
N LEU A 127 -7.42 5.03 12.46
CA LEU A 127 -8.17 3.79 12.27
C LEU A 127 -8.91 3.37 13.55
N GLU A 128 -8.29 3.52 14.72
CA GLU A 128 -8.95 3.28 16.01
C GLU A 128 -10.16 4.22 16.20
N GLU A 129 -9.99 5.52 15.92
CA GLU A 129 -11.07 6.50 16.01
C GLU A 129 -12.24 6.16 15.09
N VAL A 130 -11.96 5.81 13.82
CA VAL A 130 -12.99 5.40 12.86
C VAL A 130 -13.71 4.12 13.30
N VAL A 131 -12.98 3.14 13.84
CA VAL A 131 -13.57 1.90 14.35
C VAL A 131 -14.47 2.18 15.55
N GLU A 132 -14.05 3.05 16.47
CA GLU A 132 -14.83 3.45 17.63
C GLU A 132 -16.12 4.16 17.20
N GLU A 133 -16.03 5.13 16.30
CA GLU A 133 -17.20 5.88 15.83
C GLU A 133 -18.22 4.96 15.15
N ARG A 134 -17.76 4.06 14.28
CA ARG A 134 -18.63 3.09 13.61
C ARG A 134 -19.26 2.11 14.60
N THR A 135 -18.51 1.68 15.61
CA THR A 135 -19.02 0.80 16.67
C THR A 135 -20.10 1.49 17.50
N ASN A 136 -19.90 2.76 17.85
CA ASN A 136 -20.90 3.57 18.55
C ASN A 136 -22.18 3.76 17.72
N GLN A 137 -22.04 4.07 16.43
CA GLN A 137 -23.18 4.18 15.50
C GLN A 137 -23.95 2.86 15.41
N LEU A 138 -23.25 1.74 15.23
CA LEU A 138 -23.86 0.41 15.14
C LEU A 138 -24.61 0.04 16.42
N THR A 139 -24.03 0.36 17.57
CA THR A 139 -24.62 0.08 18.89
C THR A 139 -25.88 0.92 19.12
N ALA A 140 -25.85 2.19 18.72
CA ALA A 140 -27.03 3.06 18.79
C ALA A 140 -28.16 2.60 17.88
N GLU A 141 -27.85 2.20 16.63
CA GLU A 141 -28.85 1.66 15.70
C GLU A 141 -29.41 0.32 16.19
N LYS A 142 -28.56 -0.56 16.71
CA LYS A 142 -29.01 -1.81 17.33
C LYS A 142 -29.95 -1.55 18.50
N ALA A 143 -29.61 -0.63 19.40
CA ALA A 143 -30.48 -0.28 20.54
C ALA A 143 -31.83 0.29 20.10
N ARG A 144 -31.86 1.11 19.03
CA ARG A 144 -33.13 1.60 18.43
C ARG A 144 -33.94 0.44 17.86
N ALA A 145 -33.31 -0.46 17.12
CA ALA A 145 -33.95 -1.62 16.52
C ALA A 145 -34.53 -2.56 17.60
N ASP A 146 -33.78 -2.86 18.65
CA ASP A 146 -34.21 -3.70 19.78
C ASP A 146 -35.40 -3.08 20.53
N LYS A 147 -35.39 -1.75 20.73
CA LYS A 147 -36.52 -1.03 21.36
C LYS A 147 -37.78 -1.05 20.49
N LEU A 148 -37.63 -0.88 19.18
CA LEU A 148 -38.74 -1.03 18.23
C LEU A 148 -39.27 -2.46 18.25
N LEU A 149 -38.39 -3.46 18.23
CA LEU A 149 -38.75 -4.87 18.30
C LEU A 149 -39.54 -5.19 19.58
N SER A 150 -39.07 -4.71 20.75
CA SER A 150 -39.77 -4.92 22.02
C SER A 150 -41.14 -4.24 22.07
N SER A 151 -41.34 -3.15 21.31
CA SER A 151 -42.63 -2.47 21.20
C SER A 151 -43.61 -3.16 20.22
N MET A 152 -43.08 -3.96 19.29
CA MET A 152 -43.85 -4.71 18.29
C MET A 152 -44.19 -6.13 18.75
N LEU A 153 -43.51 -6.66 19.77
CA LEU A 153 -43.80 -7.97 20.36
C LEU A 153 -45.00 -7.90 21.32
N PRO A 154 -46.04 -8.74 21.15
CA PRO A 154 -47.19 -8.79 22.07
C PRO A 154 -46.77 -9.19 23.48
N LYS A 155 -47.30 -8.51 24.50
CA LYS A 155 -47.15 -8.92 25.90
C LYS A 155 -48.09 -10.11 26.15
N TYR A 156 -47.52 -11.29 26.40
CA TYR A 156 -48.23 -12.37 27.08
C TYR A 156 -48.17 -12.16 28.59
#